data_AF-X1P470-F1
#
_entry.id   AF-X1P470-F1
#
_cell.length_a   1.000
_cell.length_b   1.000
_cell.length_c   1.000
_cell.angle_alpha   90.00
_cell.angle_beta   90.00
_cell.angle_gamma   90.00
#
_symmetry.space_group_name_H-M   'P 1'
#
loop_
_entity.id
_entity.type
_entity.pdbx_description
1 polymer ?
#
loop_
_entity_poly.entity_id
_entity_poly.type
_entity_poly.pdbx_seq_one_letter_code
_entity_poly.pdbx_strand_id
1 'polypeptide(L)'
;AGVAMTASNASANAIVQGLAPEHLRGQSVSLFMLAMRGGVAMGSLLLGAGVHLLGVREALVLSGLLAMVAHLAIRRGWLTAPAA
;
A
#
# COMPACT_ATOMS: atom_id res chain seq x y z
N ALA A 1 -2.69 -15.37 6.02
CA ALA A 1 -2.56 -14.28 5.03
C ALA A 1 -3.92 -13.68 4.64
N GLY A 2 -4.91 -14.48 4.22
CA GLY A 2 -6.21 -13.96 3.74
C GLY A 2 -6.96 -13.02 4.69
N VAL A 3 -7.07 -13.36 5.97
CA VAL A 3 -7.78 -12.52 6.97
C VAL A 3 -7.16 -11.12 7.09
N ALA A 4 -5.82 -11.05 7.18
CA ALA A 4 -5.12 -9.77 7.29
C ALA A 4 -5.26 -8.91 6.02
N MET A 5 -5.23 -9.54 4.84
CA MET A 5 -5.47 -8.83 3.57
C MET A 5 -6.91 -8.29 3.50
N THR A 6 -7.90 -9.11 3.83
CA THR A 6 -9.32 -8.69 3.81
C THR A 6 -9.58 -7.56 4.79
N ALA A 7 -9.09 -7.68 6.03
CA ALA A 7 -9.22 -6.63 7.04
C ALA A 7 -8.56 -5.32 6.58
N SER A 8 -7.33 -5.39 6.07
CA SER A 8 -6.61 -4.20 5.58
C SER A 8 -7.36 -3.52 4.42
N ASN A 9 -7.88 -4.31 3.48
CA ASN A 9 -8.62 -3.78 2.34
C ASN A 9 -9.96 -3.16 2.76
N ALA A 10 -10.68 -3.80 3.68
CA ALA A 10 -11.92 -3.26 4.23
C ALA A 10 -11.67 -1.93 4.96
N SER A 11 -10.64 -1.87 5.82
CA SER A 11 -10.26 -0.65 6.54
C SER A 11 -9.83 0.47 5.58
N ALA A 12 -9.02 0.17 4.57
CA ALA A 12 -8.60 1.17 3.59
C ALA A 12 -9.78 1.77 2.82
N ASN A 13 -10.73 0.93 2.39
CA ASN A 13 -11.95 1.41 1.73
C ASN A 13 -12.81 2.27 2.66
N ALA A 14 -12.97 1.86 3.93
CA ALA A 14 -13.73 2.64 4.91
C ALA A 14 -13.11 4.03 5.15
N ILE A 15 -11.78 4.12 5.24
CA ILE A 15 -11.06 5.40 5.42
C ILE A 15 -11.24 6.30 4.20
N VAL A 16 -10.99 5.78 2.99
CA VAL A 16 -11.09 6.57 1.74
C VAL A 16 -12.53 7.04 1.51
N GLN A 17 -13.52 6.19 1.77
CA GLN A 17 -14.92 6.54 1.54
C GLN A 17 -15.50 7.40 2.67
N GLY A 18 -15.01 7.26 3.90
CA GLY A 18 -15.54 7.95 5.09
C GLY A 18 -14.94 9.34 5.31
N LEU A 19 -13.69 9.58 4.88
CA LEU A 19 -13.03 10.89 5.04
C LEU A 19 -13.14 11.78 3.79
N ALA A 20 -13.56 11.24 2.65
CA ALA A 20 -13.68 12.02 1.42
C ALA A 20 -14.94 12.90 1.42
N PRO A 21 -14.82 14.22 1.17
CA PRO A 21 -15.97 15.09 0.95
C PRO A 21 -16.83 14.58 -0.22
N GLU A 22 -18.15 14.69 -0.12
CA GLU A 22 -19.10 14.15 -1.13
C GLU A 22 -18.77 14.55 -2.58
N HIS A 23 -18.30 15.78 -2.79
CA HIS A 23 -17.93 16.28 -4.13
C HIS A 23 -16.56 15.79 -4.63
N LEU A 24 -15.68 15.27 -3.77
CA LEU A 24 -14.35 14.73 -4.11
C LEU A 24 -14.27 13.20 -3.99
N ARG A 25 -15.36 12.55 -3.58
CA ARG A 25 -15.38 11.11 -3.31
C ARG A 25 -14.98 10.29 -4.54
N GLY A 26 -15.49 10.67 -5.71
CA GLY A 26 -15.12 10.04 -6.99
C GLY A 26 -13.61 10.17 -7.29
N GLN A 27 -13.06 11.37 -7.17
CA GLN A 27 -11.62 11.62 -7.41
C GLN A 27 -10.74 10.87 -6.40
N SER A 28 -11.12 10.87 -5.12
CA SER A 28 -10.37 10.20 -4.05
C SER A 28 -10.33 8.68 -4.28
N VAL A 29 -11.46 8.09 -4.68
CA VAL A 29 -11.54 6.67 -5.04
C VAL A 29 -10.74 6.36 -6.33
N SER A 30 -10.79 7.22 -7.35
CA SER A 30 -9.99 7.05 -8.57
C SER A 30 -8.49 7.08 -8.29
N LEU A 31 -8.02 8.00 -7.45
CA LEU A 31 -6.62 8.06 -7.03
C LEU A 31 -6.22 6.83 -6.21
N PHE A 32 -7.07 6.39 -5.29
CA PHE A 32 -6.85 5.15 -4.54
C PHE A 32 -6.74 3.94 -5.47
N MET A 33 -7.65 3.80 -6.43
CA MET A 33 -7.64 2.71 -7.41
C MET A 33 -6.40 2.76 -8.30
N LEU A 34 -5.98 3.95 -8.75
CA LEU A 34 -4.75 4.13 -9.52
C LEU A 34 -3.53 3.68 -8.71
N ALA A 35 -3.42 4.13 -7.46
CA ALA A 35 -2.33 3.77 -6.57
C ALA A 35 -2.28 2.27 -6.28
N MET A 36 -3.44 1.65 -6.00
CA MET A 36 -3.52 0.21 -5.73
C MET A 36 -3.19 -0.62 -6.96
N ARG A 37 -3.83 -0.34 -8.11
CA ARG A 37 -3.65 -1.14 -9.34
C ARG A 37 -2.25 -0.94 -9.93
N GLY A 38 -1.79 0.31 -9.97
CA GLY A 38 -0.45 0.68 -10.44
C GLY A 38 0.64 0.15 -9.51
N GLY A 39 0.44 0.28 -8.20
CA GLY A 39 1.37 -0.22 -7.19
C GLY A 39 1.56 -1.73 -7.24
N VAL A 40 0.48 -2.50 -7.41
CA VAL A 40 0.55 -3.96 -7.57
C VAL A 40 1.30 -4.35 -8.84
N ALA A 41 1.00 -3.71 -9.97
CA ALA A 41 1.68 -3.99 -11.23
C ALA A 41 3.19 -3.68 -11.14
N MET A 42 3.54 -2.51 -10.62
CA MET A 42 4.94 -2.10 -10.44
C MET A 42 5.68 -2.97 -9.43
N GLY A 43 5.05 -3.27 -8.29
CA GLY A 43 5.63 -4.14 -7.26
C GLY A 43 5.89 -5.55 -7.79
N SER A 44 4.99 -6.09 -8.61
CA SER A 44 5.17 -7.41 -9.23
C SER A 44 6.34 -7.43 -10.21
N LEU A 45 6.50 -6.37 -11.01
CA LEU A 45 7.63 -6.24 -11.94
C LEU A 45 8.96 -6.15 -11.19
N LEU A 46 9.04 -5.31 -10.17
CA LEU A 46 10.24 -5.14 -9.35
C LEU A 46 10.60 -6.42 -8.60
N LEU A 47 9.60 -7.10 -8.03
CA LEU A 47 9.80 -8.39 -7.37
C LEU A 47 10.30 -9.43 -8.39
N GLY A 48 9.69 -9.52 -9.57
CA GLY A 48 10.13 -10.44 -10.63
C GLY A 48 11.58 -10.20 -11.06
N ALA A 49 11.96 -8.93 -11.26
CA ALA A 49 13.34 -8.56 -11.56
C ALA A 49 14.30 -8.91 -10.41
N GLY A 50 13.89 -8.65 -9.16
CA GLY A 50 14.67 -9.03 -7.97
C GLY A 50 14.86 -10.53 -7.86
N VAL A 51 13.82 -11.32 -8.12
CA VAL A 51 13.89 -12.79 -8.15
C VAL A 51 14.86 -13.27 -9.22
N HIS A 52 14.86 -12.65 -10.40
CA HIS A 52 15.77 -13.01 -11.49
C HIS A 52 17.24 -12.74 -11.15
N LEU A 53 17.53 -11.64 -10.44
CA LEU A 53 18.89 -11.21 -10.12
C LEU A 53 19.46 -11.87 -8.84
N LEU A 54 18.62 -12.05 -7.82
CA LEU A 54 19.06 -12.42 -6.46
C LEU A 54 18.58 -13.81 -6.03
N GLY A 55 17.63 -14.41 -6.77
CA GLY A 55 16.93 -15.61 -6.36
C GLY A 55 15.65 -15.33 -5.57
N VAL A 56 14.80 -16.35 -5.46
CA VAL A 56 13.45 -16.23 -4.90
C VAL A 56 13.48 -15.85 -3.41
N ARG A 57 14.37 -16.47 -2.63
CA ARG A 57 14.37 -16.32 -1.17
C ARG A 57 14.82 -14.91 -0.76
N GLU A 58 15.89 -14.43 -1.36
CA GLU A 58 16.49 -13.13 -1.10
C GLU A 58 15.54 -12.01 -1.52
N ALA A 59 14.89 -12.14 -2.69
CA ALA A 59 13.90 -11.18 -3.17
C ALA A 59 12.66 -11.08 -2.28
N LEU A 60 12.18 -12.21 -1.74
CA LEU A 60 11.06 -12.23 -0.79
C LEU A 60 11.43 -11.60 0.55
N VAL A 61 12.62 -11.90 1.09
CA VAL A 61 13.10 -11.29 2.34
C VAL A 61 13.26 -9.79 2.18
N LEU A 62 13.86 -9.32 1.08
CA LEU A 62 13.99 -7.89 0.77
C LEU A 62 12.63 -7.21 0.66
N SER A 63 11.67 -7.84 -0.02
CA SER A 63 10.32 -7.30 -0.16
C SER A 63 9.60 -7.17 1.19
N GLY A 64 9.77 -8.14 2.08
CA GLY A 64 9.25 -8.08 3.44
C GLY A 64 9.88 -6.95 4.27
N LEU A 65 11.20 -6.79 4.19
CA LEU A 65 11.93 -5.70 4.86
C LEU A 65 11.47 -4.32 4.36
N LEU A 66 11.36 -4.15 3.04
CA LEU A 66 10.87 -2.92 2.43
C LEU A 66 9.43 -2.61 2.87
N ALA A 67 8.56 -3.62 2.96
CA ALA A 67 7.20 -3.46 3.47
C ALA A 67 7.17 -2.98 4.93
N MET A 68 8.03 -3.53 5.80
CA MET A 68 8.14 -3.08 7.19
C MET A 68 8.63 -1.63 7.29
N VAL A 69 9.65 -1.26 6.51
CA VAL A 69 10.18 0.11 6.47
C VAL A 69 9.11 1.09 5.98
N ALA A 70 8.38 0.74 4.91
CA ALA A 70 7.28 1.54 4.40
C ALA A 70 6.17 1.73 5.45
N HIS A 71 5.79 0.66 6.15
CA HIS A 71 4.79 0.73 7.21
C HIS A 71 5.23 1.65 8.36
N LEU A 72 6.50 1.60 8.75
CA LEU A 72 7.07 2.48 9.77
C LEU A 72 7.12 3.94 9.30
N ALA A 73 7.48 4.19 8.04
CA ALA A 73 7.50 5.53 7.46
C ALA A 73 6.09 6.14 7.41
N ILE A 74 5.09 5.36 6.98
CA ILE A 74 3.69 5.77 7.01
C ILE A 74 3.29 6.09 8.46
N ARG A 75 3.50 5.17 9.40
CA ARG A 75 3.19 5.41 10.82
C ARG A 75 3.81 6.71 11.35
N ARG A 76 5.08 6.97 11.03
CA ARG A 76 5.75 8.22 11.43
C ARG A 76 5.09 9.44 10.80
N GLY A 77 4.82 9.41 9.50
CA GLY A 77 4.15 10.50 8.79
C GLY A 77 2.79 10.85 9.38
N TRP A 78 2.02 9.83 9.78
CA TRP A 78 0.73 10.01 10.47
C TRP A 78 0.88 10.62 11.87
N LEU A 79 1.92 10.24 12.64
CA LEU A 79 2.17 10.81 13.97
C LEU A 79 2.70 12.26 13.91
N THR A 80 3.39 12.61 12.83
CA THR A 80 3.93 13.97 12.62
C THR A 80 2.96 14.89 11.88
N ALA A 81 1.86 14.35 11.34
CA ALA A 81 0.84 15.17 10.70
C ALA A 81 0.17 16.06 11.76
N PRO A 82 0.10 17.38 11.55
CA PRO A 82 -0.63 18.26 12.47
C PRO A 82 -2.09 17.80 12.54
N ALA A 83 -2.64 17.76 13.75
CA ALA A 83 -4.06 17.49 13.96
C ALA A 83 -4.85 18.56 13.18
N ALA A 84 -5.56 18.11 12.14
CA ALA A 84 -6.47 18.93 11.35
C ALA A 84 -7.72 19.29 12.16
#